data_AF-L5LKR4-F1
#
_entry.id   AF-L5LKR4-F1
#
_cell.length_a   1.000
_cell.length_b   1.000
_cell.length_c   1.000
_cell.angle_alpha   90.00
_cell.angle_beta   90.00
_cell.angle_gamma   90.00
#
_symmetry.space_group_name_H-M   'P 1'
#
loop_
_entity.id
_entity.type
_entity.pdbx_description
1 polymer ?
#
loop_
_entity_poly.entity_id
_entity_poly.type
_entity_poly.pdbx_seq_one_letter_code
_entity_poly.pdbx_strand_id
1 'polypeptide(L)'
;MEVQLFDLRLLFLLTALRPEVRQQLFQELQGVPLLTQALQLTLGVAPGRSPPERLPPQQTERAMEVLKVLFNITFDSVRREVDEDDAALYRHLGTLLRHCVMVASAGDRTEEFHGHAVNLLGNLPVKCLDVLLALEPRKGSLEFLGVNMDVMGALLSFLEKRLHQVGGPCVAAQGPCFPLAGGGQLSSVCVLDV
;
A
#
# COMPACT_ATOMS: atom_id res chain seq x y z
N MET A 1 -7.95 19.25 -13.46
CA MET A 1 -7.23 19.14 -14.76
C MET A 1 -6.96 17.67 -15.05
N GLU A 2 -7.68 17.12 -16.03
CA GLU A 2 -7.55 15.71 -16.43
C GLU A 2 -6.19 15.39 -17.06
N VAL A 3 -5.56 16.39 -17.71
CA VAL A 3 -4.25 16.25 -18.39
C VAL A 3 -3.19 15.64 -17.48
N GLN A 4 -3.03 16.14 -16.24
CA GLN A 4 -2.05 15.61 -15.29
C GLN A 4 -2.29 14.13 -14.94
N LEU A 5 -3.55 13.68 -14.91
CA LEU A 5 -3.87 12.28 -14.63
C LEU A 5 -3.53 11.40 -15.84
N PHE A 6 -3.78 11.88 -17.06
CA PHE A 6 -3.38 11.20 -18.28
C PHE A 6 -1.85 11.07 -18.39
N ASP A 7 -1.11 12.13 -18.06
CA ASP A 7 0.36 12.12 -18.07
C ASP A 7 0.91 11.06 -17.10
N LEU A 8 0.35 10.98 -15.89
CA LEU A 8 0.74 9.98 -14.89
C LEU A 8 0.40 8.55 -15.32
N ARG A 9 -0.78 8.34 -15.94
CA ARG A 9 -1.16 7.03 -16.49
C ARG A 9 -0.25 6.60 -17.64
N LEU A 10 0.11 7.53 -18.52
CA LEU A 10 1.07 7.26 -19.59
C LEU A 10 2.44 6.92 -19.01
N LEU A 11 2.91 7.67 -18.01
CA LEU A 11 4.17 7.41 -17.33
C LEU A 11 4.17 6.04 -16.63
N PHE A 12 3.05 5.66 -16.01
CA PHE A 12 2.87 4.33 -15.43
C PHE A 12 2.99 3.25 -16.50
N LEU A 13 2.30 3.37 -17.64
CA LEU A 13 2.38 2.40 -18.73
C LEU A 13 3.79 2.29 -19.31
N LEU A 14 4.47 3.42 -19.53
CA LEU A 14 5.83 3.43 -20.05
C LEU A 14 6.81 2.73 -19.09
N THR A 15 6.73 3.04 -17.80
CA THR A 15 7.61 2.44 -16.78
C THR A 15 7.28 0.98 -16.47
N ALA A 16 6.03 0.56 -16.69
CA ALA A 16 5.62 -0.85 -16.57
C ALA A 16 6.12 -1.70 -17.74
N LEU A 17 6.10 -1.15 -18.95
CA LEU A 17 6.37 -1.90 -20.19
C LEU A 17 7.84 -1.83 -20.64
N ARG A 18 8.60 -0.82 -20.21
CA ARG A 18 9.96 -0.56 -20.69
C ARG A 18 10.95 -0.47 -19.53
N PRO A 19 11.76 -1.51 -19.27
CA PRO A 19 12.80 -1.48 -18.25
C PRO A 19 13.78 -0.31 -18.44
N GLU A 20 14.10 0.05 -19.68
CA GLU A 20 15.01 1.15 -20.01
C GLU A 20 14.47 2.49 -19.56
N VAL A 21 13.16 2.73 -19.78
CA VAL A 21 12.49 3.96 -19.34
C VAL A 21 12.46 4.03 -17.82
N ARG A 22 12.23 2.90 -17.15
CA ARG A 22 12.28 2.83 -15.69
C ARG A 22 13.66 3.19 -15.15
N GLN A 23 14.72 2.62 -15.71
CA GLN A 23 16.08 2.92 -15.29
C GLN A 23 16.44 4.39 -15.54
N GLN A 24 16.09 4.91 -16.72
CA GLN A 24 16.30 6.31 -17.08
C GLN A 24 15.55 7.25 -16.13
N LEU A 25 14.28 6.95 -15.82
CA LEU A 25 13.48 7.74 -14.90
C LEU A 25 14.06 7.69 -13.47
N PHE A 26 14.53 6.53 -13.02
CA PHE A 26 15.12 6.37 -11.70
C PHE A 26 16.46 7.10 -11.55
N GLN A 27 17.39 6.91 -12.48
CA GLN A 27 18.78 7.40 -12.37
C GLN A 27 18.98 8.79 -12.96
N GLU A 28 18.57 9.00 -14.22
CA GLU A 28 18.91 10.22 -14.98
C GLU A 28 17.94 11.37 -14.67
N LEU A 29 16.65 11.06 -14.53
CA LEU A 29 15.61 12.07 -14.37
C LEU A 29 15.21 12.33 -12.91
N GLN A 30 15.90 11.70 -11.95
CA GLN A 30 15.61 11.87 -10.52
C GLN A 30 14.12 11.66 -10.20
N GLY A 31 13.55 10.57 -10.74
CA GLY A 31 12.12 10.29 -10.70
C GLY A 31 11.59 10.09 -9.29
N VAL A 32 12.37 9.51 -8.37
CA VAL A 32 11.94 9.30 -6.97
C VAL A 32 11.75 10.63 -6.24
N PRO A 33 12.73 11.56 -6.19
CA PRO A 33 12.52 12.90 -5.63
C PRO A 33 11.32 13.63 -6.24
N LEU A 34 11.22 13.64 -7.58
CA LEU A 34 10.18 14.37 -8.31
C LEU A 34 8.78 13.83 -7.97
N LEU A 35 8.59 12.52 -8.02
CA LEU A 35 7.30 11.88 -7.74
C LEU A 35 6.96 11.94 -6.24
N THR A 36 7.96 11.93 -5.36
CA THR A 36 7.76 12.13 -3.91
C THR A 36 7.20 13.54 -3.64
N GLN A 37 7.74 14.57 -4.31
CA GLN A 37 7.22 15.93 -4.22
C GLN A 37 5.79 16.01 -4.79
N ALA A 38 5.53 15.38 -5.94
CA ALA A 38 4.20 15.33 -6.53
C ALA A 38 3.17 14.64 -5.61
N LEU A 39 3.57 13.57 -4.93
CA LEU A 39 2.74 12.88 -3.93
C LEU A 39 2.45 13.81 -2.74
N GLN A 40 3.47 14.49 -2.20
CA GLN A 40 3.29 15.41 -1.09
C GLN A 40 2.28 16.53 -1.41
N LEU A 41 2.41 17.13 -2.60
CA LEU A 41 1.48 18.16 -3.07
C LEU A 41 0.06 17.60 -3.24
N THR A 42 -0.08 16.37 -3.76
CA THR A 42 -1.37 15.72 -3.94
C THR A 42 -2.05 15.40 -2.62
N LEU A 43 -1.28 15.02 -1.59
CA LEU A 43 -1.78 14.73 -0.25
C LEU A 43 -2.09 15.99 0.57
N GLY A 44 -1.64 17.17 0.13
CA GLY A 44 -1.78 18.42 0.88
C GLY A 44 -0.97 18.45 2.19
N VAL A 45 0.07 17.62 2.29
CA VAL A 45 0.93 17.52 3.48
C VAL A 45 1.99 18.62 3.41
N ALA A 46 1.72 19.75 4.06
CA ALA A 46 2.63 20.89 4.16
C ALA A 46 2.99 21.20 5.62
N PRO A 47 4.22 21.70 5.90
CA PRO A 47 4.59 22.13 7.24
C PRO A 47 3.60 23.17 7.77
N GLY A 48 3.04 22.94 8.96
CA GLY A 48 2.09 23.84 9.60
C GLY A 48 0.62 23.68 9.18
N ARG A 49 0.29 22.72 8.30
CA ARG A 49 -1.10 22.37 7.97
C ARG A 49 -1.44 20.99 8.53
N SER A 50 -2.57 20.87 9.21
CA SER A 50 -3.11 19.56 9.56
C SER A 50 -3.45 18.81 8.28
N PRO A 51 -2.98 17.56 8.10
CA PRO A 51 -3.34 16.77 6.95
C PRO A 51 -4.87 16.62 6.82
N PRO A 52 -5.40 16.49 5.60
CA PRO A 52 -6.83 16.29 5.42
C PRO A 52 -7.25 14.94 6.02
N GLU A 53 -8.36 14.91 6.75
CA GLU A 53 -8.92 13.67 7.31
C GLU A 53 -9.41 12.71 6.21
N ARG A 54 -9.80 13.27 5.05
CA ARG A 54 -10.20 12.50 3.87
C ARG A 54 -9.63 13.11 2.59
N LEU A 55 -9.14 12.27 1.69
CA LEU A 55 -8.70 12.68 0.36
C LEU A 55 -9.87 12.77 -0.62
N PRO A 56 -10.06 13.90 -1.32
CA PRO A 56 -11.02 14.03 -2.41
C PRO A 56 -10.77 13.03 -3.55
N PRO A 57 -11.81 12.61 -4.30
CA PRO A 57 -11.68 11.56 -5.32
C PRO A 57 -10.60 11.83 -6.37
N GLN A 58 -10.50 13.08 -6.85
CA GLN A 58 -9.50 13.47 -7.85
C GLN A 58 -8.06 13.40 -7.30
N GLN A 59 -7.87 13.71 -6.02
CA GLN A 59 -6.57 13.63 -5.37
C GLN A 59 -6.20 12.17 -5.12
N THR A 60 -7.15 11.33 -4.71
CA THR A 60 -6.95 9.89 -4.58
C THR A 60 -6.50 9.26 -5.90
N GLU A 61 -7.13 9.57 -7.03
CA GLU A 61 -6.72 9.03 -8.33
C GLU A 61 -5.28 9.41 -8.68
N ARG A 62 -4.96 10.69 -8.55
CA ARG A 62 -3.61 11.19 -8.83
C ARG A 62 -2.58 10.56 -7.91
N ALA A 63 -2.88 10.45 -6.62
CA ALA A 63 -2.00 9.81 -5.66
C ALA A 63 -1.77 8.33 -6.01
N MET A 64 -2.81 7.59 -6.40
CA MET A 64 -2.67 6.21 -6.87
C MET A 64 -1.77 6.10 -8.08
N GLU A 65 -1.93 6.95 -9.09
CA GLU A 65 -1.06 6.90 -10.28
C GLU A 65 0.40 7.24 -9.93
N VAL A 66 0.64 8.22 -9.06
CA VAL A 66 1.99 8.52 -8.56
C VAL A 66 2.58 7.32 -7.80
N LEU A 67 1.82 6.67 -6.92
CA LEU A 67 2.24 5.48 -6.18
C LEU A 67 2.59 4.32 -7.12
N LYS A 68 1.79 4.12 -8.18
CA LYS A 68 2.06 3.07 -9.19
C LYS A 68 3.36 3.32 -9.95
N VAL A 69 3.63 4.57 -10.38
CA VAL A 69 4.89 4.91 -11.05
C VAL A 69 6.07 4.73 -10.09
N LEU A 70 5.95 5.22 -8.85
CA LEU A 70 6.97 5.05 -7.82
C LEU A 70 7.25 3.56 -7.56
N PHE A 71 6.22 2.72 -7.49
CA PHE A 71 6.38 1.28 -7.34
C PHE A 71 7.19 0.71 -8.50
N ASN A 72 6.80 1.01 -9.74
CA ASN A 72 7.50 0.50 -10.92
C ASN A 72 8.98 0.83 -10.89
N ILE A 73 9.35 2.09 -10.60
CA ILE A 73 10.75 2.53 -10.63
C ILE A 73 11.57 2.14 -9.41
N THR A 74 10.95 1.78 -8.28
CA THR A 74 11.67 1.37 -7.07
C THR A 74 11.80 -0.14 -6.93
N PHE A 75 10.92 -0.92 -7.57
CA PHE A 75 10.81 -2.38 -7.39
C PHE A 75 12.14 -3.13 -7.58
N ASP A 76 12.85 -2.92 -8.69
CA ASP A 76 14.13 -3.59 -8.97
C ASP A 76 15.35 -2.68 -8.76
N SER A 77 15.13 -1.38 -8.56
CA SER A 77 16.21 -0.38 -8.59
C SER A 77 16.72 0.01 -7.20
N VAL A 78 15.92 -0.19 -6.15
CA VAL A 78 16.38 0.03 -4.77
C VAL A 78 17.27 -1.12 -4.34
N ARG A 79 18.56 -0.82 -4.17
CA ARG A 79 19.51 -1.77 -3.56
C ARG A 79 19.27 -1.84 -2.06
N ARG A 80 19.52 -3.01 -1.45
CA ARG A 80 19.42 -3.20 0.01
C ARG A 80 20.33 -2.24 0.79
N GLU A 81 21.41 -1.78 0.15
CA GLU A 81 22.30 -0.74 0.67
C GLU A 81 22.10 0.54 -0.15
N VAL A 82 21.60 1.57 0.51
CA VAL A 82 21.47 2.96 0.03
C VAL A 82 22.31 3.86 0.92
N ASP A 83 22.87 4.93 0.37
CA ASP A 83 23.65 5.92 1.12
C ASP A 83 22.77 6.73 2.09
N GLU A 84 23.34 7.74 2.77
CA GLU A 84 22.60 8.55 3.74
C GLU A 84 21.64 9.54 3.08
N ASP A 85 22.00 10.11 1.93
CA ASP A 85 21.18 11.08 1.20
C ASP A 85 19.93 10.39 0.62
N ASP A 86 20.11 9.22 0.01
CA ASP A 86 19.02 8.36 -0.43
C ASP A 86 18.15 7.91 0.75
N ALA A 87 18.75 7.61 1.91
CA ALA A 87 17.99 7.22 3.10
C ALA A 87 17.09 8.36 3.62
N ALA A 88 17.54 9.62 3.57
CA ALA A 88 16.70 10.76 3.94
C ALA A 88 15.50 10.89 2.99
N LEU A 89 15.71 10.72 1.68
CA LEU A 89 14.65 10.70 0.68
C LEU A 89 13.63 9.57 0.93
N TYR A 90 14.10 8.34 1.14
CA TYR A 90 13.22 7.20 1.38
C TYR A 90 12.47 7.29 2.71
N ARG A 91 13.06 7.91 3.75
CA ARG A 91 12.34 8.23 5.00
C ARG A 91 11.26 9.29 4.79
N HIS A 92 11.53 10.31 3.96
CA HIS A 92 10.51 11.29 3.59
C HIS A 92 9.35 10.63 2.85
N LEU A 93 9.66 9.79 1.85
CA LEU A 93 8.66 9.00 1.14
C LEU A 93 7.88 8.07 2.09
N GLY A 94 8.57 7.38 3.01
CA GLY A 94 7.94 6.55 4.05
C GLY A 94 6.99 7.34 4.95
N THR A 95 7.31 8.59 5.27
CA THR A 95 6.43 9.49 6.03
C THR A 95 5.16 9.84 5.26
N LEU A 96 5.24 10.05 3.94
CA LEU A 96 4.08 10.25 3.08
C LEU A 96 3.24 8.97 2.96
N LEU A 97 3.88 7.80 2.84
CA LEU A 97 3.18 6.51 2.78
C LEU A 97 2.46 6.20 4.09
N ARG A 98 3.06 6.54 5.24
CA ARG A 98 2.40 6.49 6.55
C ARG A 98 1.11 7.30 6.53
N HIS A 99 1.13 8.50 5.97
CA HIS A 99 -0.07 9.30 5.80
C HIS A 99 -1.09 8.63 4.87
N CYS A 100 -0.65 8.04 3.75
CA CYS A 100 -1.53 7.30 2.83
C CYS A 100 -2.26 6.13 3.51
N VAL A 101 -1.57 5.37 4.37
CA VAL A 101 -2.17 4.25 5.12
C VAL A 101 -3.19 4.73 6.15
N MET A 102 -2.97 5.90 6.74
CA MET A 102 -3.83 6.45 7.79
C MET A 102 -5.03 7.24 7.27
N VAL A 103 -4.94 7.81 6.06
CA VAL A 103 -6.01 8.66 5.51
C VAL A 103 -7.09 7.83 4.83
N ALA A 104 -8.35 8.22 5.02
CA ALA A 104 -9.45 7.65 4.26
C ALA A 104 -9.57 8.33 2.89
N SER A 105 -9.86 7.56 1.84
CA SER A 105 -10.17 8.11 0.53
C SER A 105 -11.69 8.34 0.39
N ALA A 106 -12.08 9.31 -0.44
CA ALA A 106 -13.49 9.49 -0.76
C ALA A 106 -14.01 8.34 -1.65
N GLY A 107 -15.14 7.75 -1.26
CA GLY A 107 -15.77 6.61 -1.92
C GLY A 107 -15.18 5.26 -1.47
N ASP A 108 -15.47 4.20 -2.22
CA ASP A 108 -15.11 2.82 -1.88
C ASP A 108 -13.67 2.42 -2.27
N ARG A 109 -12.83 3.40 -2.64
CA ARG A 109 -11.45 3.14 -3.13
C ARG A 109 -10.37 3.18 -2.06
N THR A 110 -10.76 3.27 -0.79
CA THR A 110 -9.79 3.41 0.31
C THR A 110 -8.87 2.21 0.39
N GLU A 111 -9.41 1.01 0.18
CA GLU A 111 -8.61 -0.21 0.21
C GLU A 111 -7.66 -0.34 -0.99
N GLU A 112 -8.11 0.06 -2.19
CA GLU A 112 -7.25 0.11 -3.39
C GLU A 112 -6.08 1.08 -3.17
N PHE A 113 -6.38 2.27 -2.64
CA PHE A 113 -5.38 3.29 -2.31
C PHE A 113 -4.37 2.80 -1.26
N HIS A 114 -4.84 2.20 -0.17
CA HIS A 114 -3.99 1.59 0.86
C HIS A 114 -3.11 0.49 0.28
N GLY A 115 -3.64 -0.32 -0.65
CA GLY A 115 -2.86 -1.35 -1.34
C GLY A 115 -1.68 -0.78 -2.12
N HIS A 116 -1.87 0.30 -2.88
CA HIS A 116 -0.76 0.95 -3.58
C HIS A 116 0.30 1.54 -2.64
N ALA A 117 -0.12 2.09 -1.49
CA ALA A 117 0.81 2.57 -0.48
C ALA A 117 1.62 1.43 0.17
N VAL A 118 0.96 0.33 0.53
CA VAL A 118 1.60 -0.86 1.12
C VAL A 118 2.56 -1.54 0.13
N ASN A 119 2.18 -1.63 -1.15
CA ASN A 119 3.07 -2.18 -2.18
C ASN A 119 4.36 -1.37 -2.30
N LEU A 120 4.26 -0.03 -2.26
CA LEU A 120 5.44 0.83 -2.31
C LEU A 120 6.27 0.78 -1.01
N LEU A 121 5.63 0.64 0.16
CA LEU A 121 6.34 0.40 1.43
C LEU A 121 7.23 -0.84 1.34
N GLY A 122 6.77 -1.89 0.64
CA GLY A 122 7.54 -3.11 0.41
C GLY A 122 8.83 -2.91 -0.39
N ASN A 123 8.95 -1.82 -1.16
CA ASN A 123 10.14 -1.50 -1.95
C ASN A 123 11.14 -0.61 -1.20
N LEU A 124 10.77 -0.04 -0.05
CA LEU A 124 11.66 0.84 0.70
C LEU A 124 12.78 0.05 1.41
N PRO A 125 13.97 0.64 1.57
CA PRO A 125 15.02 0.05 2.41
C PRO A 125 14.52 -0.13 3.84
N VAL A 126 14.77 -1.30 4.43
CA VAL A 126 14.26 -1.68 5.77
C VAL A 126 14.60 -0.63 6.84
N LYS A 127 15.80 -0.04 6.78
CA LYS A 127 16.26 1.00 7.71
C LYS A 127 15.43 2.30 7.66
N CYS A 128 14.60 2.50 6.63
CA CYS A 128 13.75 3.68 6.46
C CYS A 128 12.30 3.45 6.90
N LEU A 129 11.94 2.22 7.31
CA LEU A 129 10.60 1.89 7.79
C LEU A 129 10.39 2.29 9.26
N ASP A 130 11.45 2.72 9.95
CA ASP A 130 11.42 3.31 11.29
C ASP A 130 10.45 4.50 11.39
N VAL A 131 10.30 5.28 10.32
CA VAL A 131 9.35 6.40 10.24
C VAL A 131 7.88 6.00 10.47
N LEU A 132 7.53 4.74 10.24
CA LEU A 132 6.16 4.24 10.50
C LEU A 132 5.81 4.29 11.99
N LEU A 133 6.81 4.16 12.87
CA LEU A 133 6.65 4.17 14.33
C LEU A 133 7.00 5.53 14.96
N ALA A 134 7.54 6.47 14.18
CA ALA A 134 7.97 7.79 14.67
C ALA A 134 6.82 8.80 14.85
N LEU A 135 5.59 8.35 15.13
CA LEU A 135 4.47 9.23 15.46
C LEU A 135 4.52 9.56 16.95
N GLU A 136 4.41 10.84 17.29
CA GLU A 136 4.19 11.25 18.68
C GLU A 136 2.84 10.71 19.16
N PRO A 137 2.80 9.97 20.27
CA PRO A 137 1.55 9.52 20.85
C PRO A 137 0.67 10.71 21.23
N ARG A 138 -0.63 10.62 20.91
CA ARG A 138 -1.63 11.65 21.20
C ARG A 138 -2.73 11.05 22.05
N LYS A 139 -3.47 11.89 22.79
CA LYS A 139 -4.65 11.40 23.53
C LYS A 139 -5.60 10.67 22.58
N GLY A 140 -5.80 9.37 22.82
CA GLY A 140 -6.63 8.49 22.00
C GLY A 140 -5.90 7.67 20.94
N SER A 141 -4.57 7.75 20.82
CA SER A 141 -3.80 6.84 19.97
C SER A 141 -3.68 5.44 20.59
N LEU A 142 -3.56 4.43 19.73
CA LEU A 142 -3.13 3.10 20.12
C LEU A 142 -1.64 3.18 20.52
N GLU A 143 -1.32 2.77 21.75
CA GLU A 143 0.03 2.87 22.28
C GLU A 143 0.50 1.53 22.83
N PHE A 144 1.77 1.22 22.62
CA PHE A 144 2.42 0.07 23.22
C PHE A 144 3.85 0.44 23.61
N LEU A 145 4.20 0.30 24.89
CA LEU A 145 5.52 0.68 25.43
C LEU A 145 5.94 2.12 25.10
N GLY A 146 4.99 3.06 25.07
CA GLY A 146 5.25 4.47 24.76
C GLY A 146 5.47 4.77 23.27
N VAL A 147 5.21 3.80 22.39
CA VAL A 147 5.26 3.95 20.93
C VAL A 147 3.85 3.99 20.37
N ASN A 148 3.58 4.93 19.44
CA ASN A 148 2.32 4.98 18.71
C ASN A 148 2.23 3.79 17.74
N MET A 149 1.11 3.09 17.79
CA MET A 149 0.82 1.86 17.05
C MET A 149 -0.35 2.02 16.09
N ASP A 150 -0.85 3.24 15.86
CA ASP A 150 -2.00 3.48 14.98
C ASP A 150 -1.76 2.98 13.56
N VAL A 151 -0.54 3.23 13.04
CA VAL A 151 -0.13 2.77 11.69
C VAL A 151 -0.05 1.25 11.63
N MET A 152 0.48 0.61 12.67
CA MET A 152 0.54 -0.85 12.74
C MET A 152 -0.87 -1.46 12.83
N GLY A 153 -1.77 -0.86 13.62
CA GLY A 153 -3.16 -1.24 13.69
C GLY A 153 -3.86 -1.13 12.33
N ALA A 154 -3.64 -0.04 11.61
CA ALA A 154 -4.17 0.16 10.25
C ALA A 154 -3.64 -0.89 9.26
N LEU A 155 -2.34 -1.21 9.29
CA LEU A 155 -1.73 -2.24 8.45
C LEU A 155 -2.27 -3.64 8.77
N LEU A 156 -2.45 -3.98 10.05
CA LEU A 156 -3.04 -5.25 10.47
C LEU A 156 -4.50 -5.36 10.02
N SER A 157 -5.30 -4.30 10.21
CA SER A 157 -6.68 -4.25 9.71
C SER A 157 -6.76 -4.35 8.19
N PHE A 158 -5.79 -3.77 7.47
CA PHE A 158 -5.69 -3.91 6.01
C PHE A 158 -5.36 -5.35 5.61
N LEU A 159 -4.41 -5.99 6.29
CA LEU A 159 -4.05 -7.40 6.06
C LEU A 159 -5.24 -8.33 6.29
N GLU A 160 -5.95 -8.17 7.40
CA GLU A 160 -7.15 -8.95 7.70
C GLU A 160 -8.17 -8.86 6.57
N LYS A 161 -8.49 -7.65 6.10
CA LYS A 161 -9.43 -7.45 4.97
C LYS A 161 -8.98 -8.17 3.70
N ARG A 162 -7.69 -8.08 3.36
CA ARG A 162 -7.11 -8.76 2.19
C ARG A 162 -7.15 -10.28 2.31
N LEU A 163 -6.92 -10.83 3.49
CA LEU A 163 -7.00 -12.29 3.72
C LEU A 163 -8.42 -12.81 3.53
N HIS A 164 -9.44 -12.07 3.95
CA HIS A 164 -10.84 -12.43 3.71
C HIS A 164 -11.26 -12.34 2.22
N GLN A 165 -10.54 -11.59 1.40
CA GLN A 165 -10.75 -11.56 -0.07
C GLN A 165 -10.11 -12.74 -0.77
N VAL A 166 -8.94 -13.18 -0.31
CA VAL A 166 -8.24 -14.36 -0.87
C VAL A 166 -8.92 -15.66 -0.39
N GLY A 167 -9.47 -15.66 0.82
CA GLY A 167 -10.40 -16.67 1.32
C GLY A 167 -11.84 -16.33 0.91
N GLY A 168 -12.14 -16.32 -0.40
CA GLY A 168 -13.51 -16.23 -0.88
C GLY A 168 -14.43 -17.17 -0.09
N PRO A 169 -15.72 -16.83 0.10
CA PRO A 169 -16.58 -17.58 1.00
C PRO A 169 -16.44 -19.05 0.65
N CYS A 170 -15.93 -19.86 1.60
CA CYS A 170 -16.17 -21.28 1.52
C CYS A 170 -17.68 -21.37 1.44
N VAL A 171 -18.20 -21.66 0.23
CA VAL A 171 -19.54 -22.15 0.06
C VAL A 171 -19.58 -23.37 0.94
N ALA A 172 -20.04 -23.20 2.17
CA ALA A 172 -20.57 -24.28 2.96
C ALA A 172 -21.56 -24.92 2.01
N ALA A 173 -21.18 -26.08 1.47
CA ALA A 173 -22.00 -26.81 0.54
C ALA A 173 -23.31 -27.08 1.28
N GLN A 174 -24.32 -26.25 1.02
CA GLN A 174 -25.71 -26.56 1.30
C GLN A 174 -26.10 -27.59 0.25
N GLY A 175 -25.56 -28.80 0.39
CA GLY A 175 -26.11 -29.99 -0.23
C GLY A 175 -27.35 -30.40 0.57
N PRO A 176 -28.44 -30.85 -0.08
CA PRO A 176 -29.60 -31.33 0.64
C PRO A 176 -29.21 -32.56 1.45
N CYS A 177 -29.43 -32.52 2.77
CA CYS A 177 -29.23 -33.67 3.65
C CYS A 177 -30.31 -34.72 3.33
N PHE A 178 -30.01 -35.68 2.46
CA PHE A 178 -30.83 -36.87 2.30
C PHE A 178 -30.48 -37.88 3.39
N PRO A 179 -31.45 -38.38 4.17
CA PRO A 179 -31.18 -39.45 5.12
C PRO A 179 -31.00 -40.77 4.35
N LEU A 180 -29.76 -41.24 4.23
CA LEU A 180 -29.49 -42.62 3.82
C LEU A 180 -29.70 -43.53 5.03
N ALA A 181 -30.82 -44.25 5.01
CA ALA A 181 -31.08 -45.37 5.89
C ALA A 181 -30.17 -46.55 5.53
N GLY A 182 -29.52 -47.13 6.54
CA GLY A 182 -29.02 -48.50 6.46
C GLY A 182 -27.51 -48.67 6.62
N GLY A 183 -27.10 -49.00 7.85
CA GLY A 183 -26.19 -50.12 8.11
C GLY A 183 -24.70 -49.95 7.82
N GLY A 184 -23.91 -49.85 8.89
CA GLY A 184 -22.60 -50.52 9.00
C GLY A 184 -21.38 -49.77 8.47
N GLN A 185 -20.55 -49.31 9.42
CA GLN A 185 -19.09 -49.10 9.36
C GLN A 185 -18.41 -48.99 7.98
N LEU A 186 -17.70 -47.88 7.74
CA LEU A 186 -16.25 -47.88 7.44
C LEU A 186 -15.70 -46.45 7.32
N SER A 187 -14.62 -46.22 8.07
CA SER A 187 -13.57 -45.20 8.01
C SER A 187 -13.67 -44.09 6.94
N SER A 188 -13.79 -42.83 7.39
CA SER A 188 -13.52 -41.67 6.53
C SER A 188 -12.00 -41.45 6.43
N VAL A 189 -11.44 -41.77 5.26
CA VAL A 189 -10.10 -41.32 4.85
C VAL A 189 -10.32 -40.08 3.98
N CYS A 190 -9.86 -38.93 4.43
CA CYS A 190 -9.74 -37.75 3.59
C CYS A 190 -8.50 -37.93 2.69
N VAL A 191 -8.71 -38.15 1.39
CA VAL A 191 -7.63 -38.04 0.40
C VAL A 191 -7.57 -36.58 -0.02
N LEU A 192 -6.46 -35.92 0.33
CA LEU A 192 -6.03 -34.64 -0.24
C LEU A 192 -5.26 -34.97 -1.51
N ASP A 193 -5.85 -34.72 -2.68
CA ASP A 193 -5.07 -34.69 -3.93
C ASP A 193 -4.41 -33.31 -4.08
N VAL A 194 -3.09 -33.37 -4.32
CA VAL A 194 -2.15 -32.28 -4.61
C VAL A 194 -2.32 -31.79 -6.04
#